data_AF-A0A016US89-F1
#
_entry.id   AF-A0A016US89-F1
#
_cell.length_a   1.000
_cell.length_b   1.000
_cell.length_c   1.000
_cell.angle_alpha   90.00
_cell.angle_beta   90.00
_cell.angle_gamma   90.00
#
_symmetry.space_group_name_H-M   'P 1'
#
loop_
_entity.id
_entity.type
_entity.pdbx_description
1 polymer ?
#
loop_
_entity_poly.entity_id
_entity_poly.type
_entity_poly.pdbx_seq_one_letter_code
_entity_poly.pdbx_strand_id
1 'polypeptide(L)'
;MLSLYLLIFVAVSLSTADYLEGGKPQAECDEPVKFTKDKSDAFIKKINEHRRLMVEGKQKNGKSNGNLPKGENVLEMVSSFKRKD
;
A
#
# COMPACT_ATOMS: atom_id res chain seq x y z
N MET A 1 -2.84 29.71 -24.87
CA MET A 1 -2.75 28.26 -25.19
C MET A 1 -2.17 27.42 -24.06
N LEU A 2 -1.05 27.81 -23.43
CA LEU A 2 -0.45 27.05 -22.29
C LEU A 2 -1.42 26.81 -21.12
N SER A 3 -2.21 27.81 -20.74
CA SER A 3 -3.23 27.69 -19.67
C SER A 3 -4.30 26.62 -19.97
N LEU A 4 -4.67 26.46 -21.25
CA LEU A 4 -5.65 25.46 -21.67
C LEU A 4 -5.09 24.03 -21.50
N TYR A 5 -3.81 23.83 -21.82
CA TYR A 5 -3.12 22.56 -21.61
C TYR A 5 -3.00 22.21 -20.12
N LEU A 6 -2.69 23.20 -19.27
CA LEU A 6 -2.62 22.97 -17.81
C LEU A 6 -3.98 22.55 -17.23
N LEU A 7 -5.07 23.18 -17.68
CA LEU A 7 -6.42 22.80 -17.26
C LEU A 7 -6.78 21.36 -17.68
N ILE A 8 -6.41 20.96 -18.89
CA ILE A 8 -6.64 19.59 -19.37
C ILE A 8 -5.85 18.58 -18.53
N PHE A 9 -4.57 18.86 -18.24
CA PHE A 9 -3.74 17.98 -17.41
C PHE A 9 -4.29 17.81 -15.99
N VAL A 10 -4.77 18.88 -15.35
CA VAL A 10 -5.40 18.81 -14.03
C VAL A 10 -6.70 18.00 -14.08
N ALA A 11 -7.56 18.26 -15.05
CA ALA A 11 -8.84 17.55 -15.18
C ALA A 11 -8.66 16.04 -15.45
N VAL A 12 -7.71 15.67 -16.31
CA VAL A 12 -7.40 14.26 -16.63
C VAL A 12 -6.81 13.56 -15.41
N SER A 13 -5.91 14.22 -14.66
CA SER A 13 -5.32 13.65 -13.45
C SER A 13 -6.36 13.40 -12.35
N LEU A 14 -7.30 14.35 -12.15
CA LEU A 14 -8.37 14.24 -11.16
C LEU A 14 -9.33 13.08 -11.49
N SER A 15 -9.70 12.96 -12.77
CA SER A 15 -10.58 11.89 -13.25
C SER A 15 -10.00 10.50 -12.95
N THR A 16 -8.71 10.28 -13.23
CA THR A 16 -8.08 8.97 -12.96
C THR A 16 -7.98 8.61 -11.46
N ALA A 17 -7.99 9.61 -10.58
CA ALA A 17 -7.99 9.37 -9.12
C ALA A 17 -9.38 8.95 -8.62
N ASP A 18 -10.45 9.53 -9.16
CA ASP A 18 -11.83 9.17 -8.82
C ASP A 18 -12.26 7.80 -9.40
N TYR A 19 -11.72 7.42 -10.57
CA TYR A 19 -12.08 6.14 -11.22
C TYR A 19 -11.47 4.89 -10.58
N LEU A 20 -10.59 5.01 -9.58
CA LEU A 20 -10.10 3.87 -8.79
C LEU A 20 -11.00 3.51 -7.61
N GLU A 21 -12.16 4.14 -7.48
CA GLU A 21 -13.27 3.59 -6.70
C GLU A 21 -14.11 2.64 -7.59
N GLY A 22 -13.42 1.68 -8.24
CA GLY A 22 -14.09 0.55 -8.86
C GLY A 22 -15.01 -0.06 -7.81
N GLY A 23 -16.32 -0.06 -8.07
CA GLY A 23 -17.34 -0.43 -7.10
C GLY A 23 -16.92 -1.72 -6.39
N LYS A 24 -16.65 -1.61 -5.09
CA LYS A 24 -16.22 -2.78 -4.31
C LYS A 24 -17.28 -3.86 -4.52
N PRO A 25 -16.90 -5.05 -5.02
CA PRO A 25 -17.86 -6.12 -5.15
C PRO A 25 -18.49 -6.34 -3.77
N GLN A 26 -19.79 -6.63 -3.74
CA GLN A 26 -20.41 -7.04 -2.49
C GLN A 26 -19.62 -8.24 -1.97
N ALA A 27 -19.19 -8.16 -0.72
CA ALA A 27 -18.51 -9.28 -0.11
C ALA A 27 -19.51 -10.44 -0.05
N GLU A 28 -19.11 -11.61 -0.54
CA GLU A 28 -19.88 -12.86 -0.44
C GLU A 28 -19.83 -13.42 1.00
N CYS A 29 -20.00 -12.57 2.01
CA CYS A 29 -19.99 -12.97 3.41
C CYS A 29 -21.12 -12.27 4.17
N ASP A 30 -21.82 -13.04 5.01
CA ASP A 30 -22.92 -12.54 5.84
C ASP A 30 -22.47 -11.43 6.81
N GLU A 31 -21.24 -11.54 7.33
CA GLU A 31 -20.61 -10.53 8.16
C GLU A 31 -19.13 -10.33 7.78
N PRO A 32 -18.61 -9.09 7.84
CA PRO A 32 -17.20 -8.83 7.60
C PRO A 32 -16.35 -9.45 8.71
N VAL A 33 -15.28 -10.13 8.32
CA VAL A 33 -14.29 -10.67 9.27
C VAL A 33 -13.68 -9.51 10.06
N LYS A 34 -13.89 -9.50 11.38
CA LYS A 34 -13.30 -8.51 12.27
C LYS A 34 -11.78 -8.66 12.29
N PHE A 35 -11.10 -7.60 11.88
CA PHE A 35 -9.65 -7.49 11.98
C PHE A 35 -9.31 -6.81 13.32
N THR A 36 -9.04 -7.64 14.34
CA THR A 36 -8.78 -7.14 15.70
C THR A 36 -7.49 -6.32 15.76
N LYS A 37 -7.37 -5.47 16.78
CA LYS A 37 -6.16 -4.66 17.00
C LYS A 37 -4.90 -5.52 17.02
N ASP A 38 -4.90 -6.62 17.78
CA ASP A 38 -3.75 -7.53 17.86
C ASP A 38 -3.37 -8.13 16.51
N LYS A 39 -4.37 -8.50 15.69
CA LYS A 39 -4.14 -8.98 14.32
C LYS A 39 -3.54 -7.88 13.45
N SER A 40 -4.03 -6.64 13.59
CA SER A 40 -3.48 -5.49 12.86
C SER A 40 -2.05 -5.18 13.25
N ASP A 41 -1.75 -5.17 14.54
CA ASP A 41 -0.41 -4.87 15.05
C ASP A 41 0.58 -5.97 14.62
N ALA A 42 0.17 -7.24 14.71
CA ALA A 42 0.96 -8.37 14.22
C ALA A 42 1.21 -8.29 12.70
N PHE A 43 0.20 -7.86 11.92
CA PHE A 43 0.34 -7.72 10.48
C PHE A 43 1.28 -6.57 10.10
N ILE A 44 1.17 -5.42 10.77
CA ILE A 44 2.09 -4.29 10.57
C ILE A 44 3.52 -4.71 10.92
N LYS A 45 3.71 -5.39 12.06
CA LYS A 45 5.02 -5.91 12.45
C LYS A 45 5.63 -6.81 11.38
N LYS A 46 4.86 -7.77 10.85
CA LYS A 46 5.33 -8.67 9.79
C LYS A 46 5.71 -7.93 8.51
N ILE A 47 4.93 -6.92 8.11
CA ILE A 47 5.26 -6.08 6.96
C ILE A 47 6.59 -5.35 7.19
N ASN A 48 6.77 -4.79 8.38
CA ASN A 48 7.98 -4.04 8.69
C ASN A 48 9.21 -4.94 8.80
N GLU A 49 9.08 -6.17 9.28
CA GLU A 49 10.14 -7.19 9.22
C GLU A 49 10.61 -7.43 7.78
N HIS A 50 9.69 -7.58 6.83
CA HIS A 50 10.05 -7.72 5.42
C HIS A 50 10.71 -6.46 4.85
N ARG A 51 10.19 -5.26 5.18
CA ARG A 51 10.78 -3.98 4.76
C ARG A 51 12.22 -3.83 5.23
N ARG A 52 12.53 -4.27 6.46
CA ARG A 52 13.91 -4.30 6.97
C ARG A 52 14.80 -5.24 6.16
N LEU A 53 14.32 -6.42 5.78
CA LEU A 53 15.07 -7.33 4.91
C LEU A 53 15.36 -6.71 3.53
N MET A 54 14.47 -5.86 3.00
CA MET A 54 14.76 -5.10 1.77
C MET A 54 15.90 -4.10 1.97
N VAL A 55 15.90 -3.34 3.07
CA VAL A 55 16.96 -2.36 3.39
C VAL A 55 18.29 -3.05 3.67
N GLU A 56 18.27 -4.24 4.25
CA GLU A 56 19.46 -5.04 4.50
C GLU A 56 19.97 -5.78 3.24
N GLY A 57 19.21 -5.78 2.14
CA GLY A 57 19.55 -6.55 0.94
C GLY A 57 19.47 -8.07 1.14
N LYS A 58 18.68 -8.52 2.11
CA LYS A 58 18.50 -9.93 2.50
C LYS A 58 17.17 -10.53 2.04
N GLN A 59 16.32 -9.73 1.40
CA GLN A 59 15.05 -10.24 0.89
C GLN A 59 15.31 -11.25 -0.23
N LYS A 60 14.85 -12.49 -0.02
CA LYS A 60 15.02 -13.60 -0.98
C LYS A 60 14.10 -13.43 -2.19
N ASN A 61 14.15 -14.40 -3.10
CA ASN A 61 13.34 -14.49 -4.33
C ASN A 61 13.72 -13.45 -5.40
N GLY A 62 14.99 -13.05 -5.42
CA GLY A 62 15.59 -12.35 -6.54
C GLY A 62 15.88 -13.28 -7.72
N LYS A 63 16.33 -12.67 -8.81
CA LYS A 63 16.70 -13.41 -10.03
C LYS A 63 17.76 -14.47 -9.71
N SER A 64 17.65 -15.63 -10.37
CA SER A 64 18.58 -16.76 -10.20
C SER A 64 18.70 -17.26 -8.75
N ASN A 65 17.59 -17.29 -8.01
CA ASN A 65 17.52 -17.67 -6.59
C ASN A 65 18.35 -16.78 -5.65
N GLY A 66 18.74 -15.58 -6.11
CA GLY A 66 19.46 -14.61 -5.30
C GLY A 66 18.54 -13.79 -4.38
N ASN A 67 19.11 -12.76 -3.75
CA ASN A 67 18.34 -11.74 -3.06
C ASN A 67 17.84 -10.68 -4.06
N LEU A 68 16.74 -10.01 -3.70
CA LEU A 68 16.30 -8.80 -4.38
C LEU A 68 17.30 -7.66 -4.15
N PRO A 69 17.33 -6.67 -5.07
CA PRO A 69 18.09 -5.45 -4.85
C PRO A 69 17.73 -4.78 -3.52
N LYS A 70 18.74 -4.14 -2.92
CA LYS A 70 18.56 -3.39 -1.69
C LYS A 70 17.58 -2.23 -1.92
N GLY A 71 16.61 -2.11 -1.02
CA GLY A 71 15.67 -1.00 -1.02
C GLY A 71 16.30 0.26 -0.44
N GLU A 72 16.12 1.39 -1.13
CA GLU A 72 16.47 2.72 -0.64
C GLU A 72 15.20 3.44 -0.19
N ASN A 73 15.31 4.28 0.85
CA ASN A 73 14.19 5.08 1.38
C ASN A 73 12.95 4.27 1.81
N VAL A 74 13.15 3.02 2.26
CA VAL A 74 12.05 2.17 2.76
C VAL A 74 11.76 2.52 4.22
N LEU A 75 10.61 3.14 4.45
CA LEU A 75 10.13 3.50 5.78
C LEU A 75 9.23 2.42 6.39
N GLU A 76 9.13 2.43 7.72
CA GLU A 76 8.20 1.59 8.49
C GLU A 76 6.75 1.98 8.18
N MET A 77 5.88 0.98 8.07
CA MET A 77 4.44 1.18 7.92
C MET A 77 3.82 1.48 9.28
N VAL A 78 2.88 2.41 9.30
CA VAL A 78 2.06 2.75 10.47
C VAL A 78 0.58 2.53 10.15
N SER A 79 -0.23 2.20 11.15
CA SER A 79 -1.67 2.05 10.98
C SER A 79 -2.33 3.38 10.63
N SER A 80 -3.23 3.39 9.65
CA SER A 80 -4.07 4.55 9.32
C SER A 80 -5.40 4.56 10.08
N PHE A 81 -5.73 3.50 10.81
CA PHE A 81 -6.96 3.44 11.59
C PHE A 81 -6.90 4.47 12.73
N LYS A 82 -7.86 5.40 12.75
CA LYS A 82 -8.06 6.26 13.91
C LYS A 82 -8.39 5.38 15.11
N ARG A 83 -7.49 5.39 16.10
CA ARG A 83 -7.72 4.78 17.41
C ARG A 83 -8.94 5.46 18.01
N LYS A 84 -10.03 4.70 18.22
CA LYS A 84 -11.03 5.07 19.23
C LYS A 84 -10.46 4.53 20.53
N ASP A 85 -9.89 5.44 21.31
CA ASP A 85 -9.50 5.20 22.69
C ASP A 85 -10.76 5.03 23.56
#